data_AF-A0A8E2IQ80-F1
#
_entry.id   AF-A0A8E2IQ80-F1
#
_cell.length_a   1.000
_cell.length_b   1.000
_cell.length_c   1.000
_cell.angle_alpha   90.00
_cell.angle_beta   90.00
_cell.angle_gamma   90.00
#
_symmetry.space_group_name_H-M   'P 1'
#
loop_
_entity.id
_entity.type
_entity.pdbx_description
1 polymer ?
#
loop_
_entity_poly.entity_id
_entity_poly.type
_entity_poly.pdbx_seq_one_letter_code
_entity_poly.pdbx_strand_id
1 'polypeptide(L)'
;MSAGAGTYAAAESAAASPLQSLLNLVNAPFQSALGRPLIGNGANGAPGTGAAGGAGGLLLGNGGAGGSGAAGMAGGVGGAAGLFGTGGAGGAGGSSSVASGGAGGAGGAGGLLWGDGGTGGTGGLTTAAGKTGGAGGAGGAGGLFGAGGPGGPGGTAFVAGGVGGAGGAGGAGVFLAGAGGAGGVGTLTGGFGGAGGNGVLGAG
;
A
#
# COMPACT_ATOMS: atom_id res chain seq x y z
N MET A 1 30.51 -3.50 24.12
CA MET A 1 29.13 -3.82 24.55
C MET A 1 28.39 -4.59 23.44
N SER A 2 28.85 -5.79 23.06
CA SER A 2 28.28 -6.56 21.93
C SER A 2 27.74 -7.96 22.33
N ALA A 3 28.12 -8.48 23.52
CA ALA A 3 27.68 -9.79 23.99
C ALA A 3 26.23 -9.82 24.55
N GLY A 4 25.72 -8.68 25.05
CA GLY A 4 24.35 -8.57 25.57
C GLY A 4 23.27 -8.51 24.48
N ALA A 5 23.51 -7.79 23.38
CA ALA A 5 22.53 -7.68 22.29
C ALA A 5 22.34 -9.02 21.53
N GLY A 6 23.43 -9.78 21.34
CA GLY A 6 23.36 -11.11 20.71
C GLY A 6 22.66 -12.18 21.56
N THR A 7 22.68 -12.05 22.89
CA THR A 7 21.99 -12.99 23.79
C THR A 7 20.49 -12.72 23.88
N TYR A 8 20.06 -11.46 23.80
CA TYR A 8 18.63 -11.11 23.67
C TYR A 8 18.06 -11.57 22.31
N ALA A 9 18.75 -11.29 21.20
CA ALA A 9 18.31 -11.75 19.87
C ALA A 9 18.28 -13.28 19.73
N ALA A 10 19.24 -13.98 20.35
CA ALA A 10 19.24 -15.44 20.39
C ALA A 10 18.12 -16.00 21.28
N ALA A 11 17.79 -15.34 22.40
CA ALA A 11 16.66 -15.72 23.26
C ALA A 11 15.31 -15.52 22.55
N GLU A 12 15.15 -14.43 21.80
CA GLU A 12 13.97 -14.18 20.95
C GLU A 12 13.83 -15.24 19.85
N SER A 13 14.94 -15.60 19.19
CA SER A 13 14.94 -16.67 18.18
C SER A 13 14.63 -18.05 18.78
N ALA A 14 15.10 -18.34 20.01
CA ALA A 14 14.81 -19.59 20.69
C ALA A 14 13.35 -19.69 21.14
N ALA A 15 12.75 -18.56 21.54
CA ALA A 15 11.33 -18.47 21.91
C ALA A 15 10.39 -18.44 20.69
N ALA A 16 10.88 -18.07 19.50
CA ALA A 16 10.07 -17.98 18.28
C ALA A 16 9.59 -19.35 17.78
N SER A 17 10.44 -20.38 17.83
CA SER A 17 10.09 -21.70 17.25
C SER A 17 8.89 -22.37 17.94
N PRO A 18 8.80 -22.42 19.29
CA PRO A 18 7.61 -22.97 19.96
C PRO A 18 6.34 -22.14 19.73
N LEU A 19 6.45 -20.81 19.69
CA LEU A 19 5.31 -19.91 19.44
C LEU A 19 4.80 -20.04 18.00
N GLN A 20 5.71 -20.23 17.03
CA GLN A 20 5.34 -20.47 15.64
C GLN A 20 4.61 -21.80 15.46
N SER A 21 5.02 -22.85 16.16
CA SER A 21 4.29 -24.13 16.17
C SER A 21 2.86 -23.98 16.71
N LEU A 22 2.67 -23.19 17.77
CA LEU A 22 1.34 -22.91 18.31
C LEU A 22 0.49 -22.09 17.34
N LEU A 23 1.06 -21.05 16.73
CA LEU A 23 0.35 -20.26 15.72
C LEU A 23 -0.06 -21.11 14.52
N ASN A 24 0.81 -22.00 14.05
CA ASN A 24 0.49 -22.93 12.98
C ASN A 24 -0.66 -23.86 13.38
N LEU A 25 -0.66 -24.38 14.61
CA LEU A 25 -1.73 -25.22 15.13
C LEU A 25 -3.07 -24.47 15.19
N VAL A 26 -3.08 -23.23 15.68
CA VAL A 26 -4.27 -22.37 15.75
C VAL A 26 -4.78 -22.02 14.35
N ASN A 27 -3.87 -21.76 13.40
CA ASN A 27 -4.24 -21.35 12.05
C ASN A 27 -4.65 -22.52 11.14
N ALA A 28 -4.12 -23.73 11.34
CA ALA A 28 -4.36 -24.89 10.49
C ALA A 28 -5.84 -25.14 10.12
N PRO A 29 -6.81 -25.15 11.07
CA PRO A 29 -8.21 -25.37 10.70
C PRO A 29 -8.77 -24.27 9.79
N PHE A 30 -8.38 -23.00 10.01
CA PHE A 30 -8.85 -21.87 9.20
C PHE A 30 -8.16 -21.81 7.84
N GLN A 31 -6.85 -22.09 7.80
CA GLN A 31 -6.10 -22.17 6.56
C GLN A 31 -6.65 -23.28 5.66
N SER A 32 -7.03 -24.42 6.25
CA SER A 32 -7.63 -25.54 5.51
C SER A 32 -9.08 -25.29 5.09
N ALA A 33 -9.90 -24.67 5.95
CA ALA A 33 -11.32 -24.48 5.66
C ALA A 33 -11.61 -23.24 4.82
N LEU A 34 -10.83 -22.16 4.97
CA LEU A 34 -11.11 -20.83 4.43
C LEU A 34 -9.96 -20.26 3.58
N GLY A 35 -8.86 -21.00 3.42
CA GLY A 35 -7.69 -20.58 2.64
C GLY A 35 -6.90 -19.42 3.26
N ARG A 36 -7.20 -19.04 4.50
CA ARG A 36 -6.62 -17.88 5.20
C ARG A 36 -6.35 -18.21 6.66
N PRO A 37 -5.27 -17.67 7.25
CA PRO A 37 -4.96 -17.91 8.64
C PRO A 37 -5.95 -17.14 9.51
N LEU A 38 -6.20 -17.61 10.73
CA LEU A 38 -6.96 -16.84 11.70
C LEU A 38 -6.16 -15.62 12.17
N ILE A 39 -4.88 -15.83 12.45
CA ILE A 39 -3.94 -14.83 12.95
C ILE A 39 -2.70 -14.82 12.05
N GLY A 40 -2.35 -13.66 11.53
CA GLY A 40 -1.13 -13.48 10.77
C GLY A 40 -1.19 -12.29 9.82
N ASN A 41 -0.05 -11.67 9.55
CA ASN A 41 0.01 -10.60 8.57
C ASN A 41 0.01 -11.16 7.14
N GLY A 42 -0.51 -10.37 6.21
CA GLY A 42 -0.43 -10.67 4.79
C GLY A 42 1.00 -10.57 4.27
N ALA A 43 1.35 -11.44 3.33
CA ALA A 43 2.65 -11.39 2.67
C ALA A 43 2.77 -10.15 1.78
N ASN A 44 3.92 -9.50 1.77
CA ASN A 44 4.16 -8.38 0.86
C ASN A 44 4.29 -8.86 -0.58
N GLY A 45 3.78 -8.07 -1.52
CA GLY A 45 4.02 -8.27 -2.95
C GLY A 45 5.51 -8.08 -3.28
N ALA A 46 5.99 -8.87 -4.25
CA ALA A 46 7.39 -8.80 -4.67
C ALA A 46 7.72 -7.44 -5.31
N PRO A 47 8.80 -6.75 -4.89
CA PRO A 47 9.20 -5.48 -5.50
C PRO A 47 9.49 -5.59 -7.00
N GLY A 48 9.18 -4.54 -7.75
CA GLY A 48 9.39 -4.47 -9.19
C GLY A 48 8.49 -5.37 -10.04
N THR A 49 7.48 -6.01 -9.45
CA THR A 49 6.55 -6.91 -10.17
C THR A 49 5.14 -6.35 -10.30
N GLY A 50 4.78 -5.35 -9.48
CA GLY A 50 3.40 -4.92 -9.31
C GLY A 50 2.51 -5.96 -8.61
N ALA A 51 3.09 -6.99 -7.98
CA ALA A 51 2.32 -8.02 -7.29
C ALA A 51 1.53 -7.43 -6.12
N ALA A 52 0.30 -7.90 -5.96
CA ALA A 52 -0.55 -7.50 -4.84
C ALA A 52 0.04 -7.99 -3.50
N GLY A 53 -0.21 -7.21 -2.45
CA GLY A 53 -0.03 -7.67 -1.08
C GLY A 53 -1.10 -8.69 -0.70
N GLY A 54 -0.71 -9.73 0.03
CA GLY A 54 -1.62 -10.74 0.56
C GLY A 54 -2.53 -10.17 1.64
N ALA A 55 -3.70 -10.77 1.80
CA ALA A 55 -4.62 -10.42 2.88
C ALA A 55 -4.05 -10.83 4.24
N GLY A 56 -4.32 -10.03 5.28
CA GLY A 56 -4.10 -10.40 6.67
C GLY A 56 -5.02 -11.54 7.12
N GLY A 57 -4.76 -12.06 8.32
CA GLY A 57 -5.54 -13.10 8.96
C GLY A 57 -6.98 -12.67 9.20
N LEU A 58 -7.88 -13.66 9.35
CA LEU A 58 -9.32 -13.43 9.47
C LEU A 58 -9.68 -12.62 10.72
N LEU A 59 -9.03 -12.91 11.85
CA LEU A 59 -9.27 -12.26 13.12
C LEU A 59 -8.27 -11.13 13.36
N LEU A 60 -6.98 -11.46 13.34
CA LEU A 60 -5.92 -10.50 13.63
C LEU A 60 -4.85 -10.57 12.55
N GLY A 61 -4.57 -9.45 11.92
CA GLY A 61 -3.49 -9.37 10.95
C GLY A 61 -3.59 -8.16 10.05
N ASN A 62 -2.46 -7.50 9.86
CA ASN A 62 -2.35 -6.41 8.90
C ASN A 62 -2.29 -6.99 7.48
N GLY A 63 -2.80 -6.24 6.51
CA GLY A 63 -2.60 -6.56 5.11
C GLY A 63 -1.14 -6.38 4.68
N GLY A 64 -0.69 -7.19 3.73
CA GLY A 64 0.66 -7.06 3.15
C GLY A 64 0.77 -5.84 2.24
N ALA A 65 1.93 -5.23 2.15
CA ALA A 65 2.17 -4.14 1.22
C ALA A 65 2.15 -4.64 -0.24
N GLY A 66 1.64 -3.82 -1.16
CA GLY A 66 1.75 -4.08 -2.59
C GLY A 66 3.20 -3.90 -3.08
N GLY A 67 3.63 -4.76 -3.99
CA GLY A 67 4.94 -4.67 -4.62
C GLY A 67 5.02 -3.48 -5.57
N SER A 68 6.16 -2.81 -5.65
CA SER A 68 6.37 -1.75 -6.64
C SER A 68 6.26 -2.30 -8.08
N GLY A 69 5.87 -1.46 -9.02
CA GLY A 69 5.81 -1.80 -10.44
C GLY A 69 7.19 -1.88 -11.10
N ALA A 70 7.34 -2.74 -12.10
CA ALA A 70 8.46 -2.67 -13.06
C ALA A 70 8.42 -1.36 -13.85
N ALA A 71 9.44 -1.06 -14.65
CA ALA A 71 9.50 0.19 -15.41
C ALA A 71 8.23 0.45 -16.24
N GLY A 72 7.55 1.57 -15.99
CA GLY A 72 6.27 1.95 -16.62
C GLY A 72 5.05 1.12 -16.20
N MET A 73 5.22 0.08 -15.39
CA MET A 73 4.15 -0.79 -14.90
C MET A 73 3.57 -0.28 -13.58
N ALA A 74 2.30 -0.58 -13.33
CA ALA A 74 1.63 -0.18 -12.10
C ALA A 74 2.22 -0.88 -10.86
N GLY A 75 2.13 -0.21 -9.73
CA GLY A 75 2.34 -0.80 -8.42
C GLY A 75 1.18 -1.72 -8.03
N GLY A 76 1.48 -2.75 -7.24
CA GLY A 76 0.50 -3.68 -6.73
C GLY A 76 -0.39 -3.08 -5.68
N VAL A 77 -1.62 -3.56 -5.58
CA VAL A 77 -2.55 -3.16 -4.51
C VAL A 77 -2.06 -3.68 -3.15
N GLY A 78 -2.28 -2.91 -2.10
CA GLY A 78 -2.09 -3.37 -0.72
C GLY A 78 -3.14 -4.40 -0.34
N GLY A 79 -2.76 -5.37 0.49
CA GLY A 79 -3.66 -6.39 1.01
C GLY A 79 -4.63 -5.82 2.03
N ALA A 80 -5.84 -6.39 2.11
CA ALA A 80 -6.80 -6.03 3.15
C ALA A 80 -6.49 -6.75 4.48
N ALA A 81 -6.81 -6.11 5.60
CA ALA A 81 -6.84 -6.75 6.91
C ALA A 81 -8.14 -7.58 7.11
N GLY A 82 -8.23 -8.31 8.23
CA GLY A 82 -9.41 -9.09 8.63
C GLY A 82 -10.37 -8.32 9.52
N LEU A 83 -10.65 -8.85 10.72
CA LEU A 83 -11.50 -8.18 11.70
C LEU A 83 -10.75 -7.04 12.42
N PHE A 84 -9.49 -7.31 12.79
CA PHE A 84 -8.56 -6.37 13.41
C PHE A 84 -7.25 -6.32 12.61
N GLY A 85 -6.79 -5.12 12.29
CA GLY A 85 -5.51 -4.90 11.62
C GLY A 85 -5.58 -3.76 10.62
N THR A 86 -4.43 -3.20 10.27
CA THR A 86 -4.36 -2.12 9.28
C THR A 86 -4.24 -2.67 7.87
N GLY A 87 -4.82 -1.98 6.90
CA GLY A 87 -4.65 -2.30 5.49
C GLY A 87 -3.20 -2.11 5.04
N GLY A 88 -2.75 -2.94 4.10
CA GLY A 88 -1.42 -2.82 3.52
C GLY A 88 -1.28 -1.58 2.63
N ALA A 89 -0.11 -0.95 2.61
CA ALA A 89 0.14 0.15 1.67
C ALA A 89 0.12 -0.33 0.22
N GLY A 90 -0.35 0.51 -0.70
CA GLY A 90 -0.23 0.28 -2.13
C GLY A 90 1.22 0.44 -2.61
N GLY A 91 1.63 -0.38 -3.57
CA GLY A 91 2.96 -0.32 -4.17
C GLY A 91 3.15 0.92 -5.04
N ALA A 92 4.37 1.45 -5.11
CA ALA A 92 4.68 2.55 -6.02
C ALA A 92 4.60 2.09 -7.49
N GLY A 93 4.12 2.97 -8.36
CA GLY A 93 4.20 2.78 -9.81
C GLY A 93 5.64 2.87 -10.30
N GLY A 94 6.01 2.05 -11.28
CA GLY A 94 7.37 2.02 -11.79
C GLY A 94 7.68 3.18 -12.73
N SER A 95 8.85 3.78 -12.55
CA SER A 95 9.33 4.87 -13.40
C SER A 95 9.66 4.39 -14.82
N SER A 96 9.57 5.28 -15.81
CA SER A 96 9.86 4.94 -17.20
C SER A 96 10.60 6.04 -17.95
N SER A 97 11.56 5.66 -18.79
CA SER A 97 12.27 6.59 -19.68
C SER A 97 11.71 6.61 -21.11
N VAL A 98 10.82 5.68 -21.44
CA VAL A 98 10.30 5.48 -22.81
C VAL A 98 8.78 5.51 -22.89
N ALA A 99 8.10 5.47 -21.75
CA ALA A 99 6.65 5.50 -21.64
C ALA A 99 6.22 6.40 -20.47
N SER A 100 4.92 6.53 -20.25
CA SER A 100 4.39 7.15 -19.03
C SER A 100 4.85 6.38 -17.78
N GLY A 101 4.87 7.07 -16.65
CA GLY A 101 5.13 6.42 -15.37
C GLY A 101 3.96 5.48 -15.01
N GLY A 102 4.26 4.35 -14.39
CA GLY A 102 3.23 3.43 -13.91
C GLY A 102 2.36 4.06 -12.83
N ALA A 103 1.09 3.69 -12.72
CA ALA A 103 0.24 4.17 -11.63
C ALA A 103 0.66 3.56 -10.28
N GLY A 104 0.48 4.30 -9.19
CA GLY A 104 0.57 3.75 -7.84
C GLY A 104 -0.58 2.78 -7.55
N GLY A 105 -0.30 1.73 -6.81
CA GLY A 105 -1.30 0.76 -6.36
C GLY A 105 -2.20 1.34 -5.28
N ALA A 106 -3.45 0.90 -5.20
CA ALA A 106 -4.35 1.30 -4.13
C ALA A 106 -3.89 0.72 -2.77
N GLY A 107 -4.13 1.46 -1.68
CA GLY A 107 -4.00 0.94 -0.33
C GLY A 107 -5.09 -0.09 -0.02
N GLY A 108 -4.75 -1.09 0.81
CA GLY A 108 -5.67 -2.12 1.25
C GLY A 108 -6.63 -1.62 2.32
N ALA A 109 -7.78 -2.27 2.47
CA ALA A 109 -8.73 -1.92 3.53
C ALA A 109 -8.21 -2.31 4.93
N GLY A 110 -8.48 -1.46 5.92
CA GLY A 110 -8.32 -1.76 7.33
C GLY A 110 -9.33 -2.80 7.82
N GLY A 111 -9.12 -3.27 9.04
CA GLY A 111 -9.90 -4.35 9.63
C GLY A 111 -11.31 -3.89 9.93
N LEU A 112 -12.30 -4.78 9.75
CA LEU A 112 -13.72 -4.41 9.79
C LEU A 112 -14.14 -3.65 11.05
N LEU A 113 -13.64 -4.05 12.24
CA LEU A 113 -13.94 -3.36 13.49
C LEU A 113 -12.88 -2.31 13.79
N TRP A 114 -11.62 -2.69 13.71
CA TRP A 114 -10.51 -1.80 14.01
C TRP A 114 -9.37 -1.93 13.00
N GLY A 115 -8.92 -0.77 12.53
CA GLY A 115 -7.72 -0.65 11.74
C GLY A 115 -7.89 0.36 10.63
N ASP A 116 -6.85 1.15 10.43
CA ASP A 116 -6.82 2.16 9.39
C ASP A 116 -6.65 1.53 8.02
N GLY A 117 -7.16 2.21 7.01
CA GLY A 117 -6.88 1.88 5.62
C GLY A 117 -5.42 2.13 5.27
N GLY A 118 -4.88 1.32 4.38
CA GLY A 118 -3.52 1.47 3.88
C GLY A 118 -3.36 2.73 3.04
N THR A 119 -2.15 3.31 3.01
CA THR A 119 -1.86 4.45 2.15
C THR A 119 -1.86 4.02 0.67
N GLY A 120 -2.30 4.90 -0.22
CA GLY A 120 -2.14 4.72 -1.65
C GLY A 120 -0.67 4.84 -2.09
N GLY A 121 -0.28 4.09 -3.10
CA GLY A 121 1.08 4.09 -3.66
C GLY A 121 1.38 5.35 -4.46
N THR A 122 2.64 5.77 -4.50
CA THR A 122 3.05 6.92 -5.33
C THR A 122 2.98 6.56 -6.82
N GLY A 123 2.59 7.52 -7.66
CA GLY A 123 2.70 7.39 -9.10
C GLY A 123 4.15 7.37 -9.57
N GLY A 124 4.44 6.60 -10.62
CA GLY A 124 5.77 6.47 -11.21
C GLY A 124 6.19 7.71 -11.99
N LEU A 125 7.48 7.96 -12.07
CA LEU A 125 8.04 9.08 -12.82
C LEU A 125 8.15 8.76 -14.32
N THR A 126 8.10 9.78 -15.18
CA THR A 126 8.54 9.64 -16.58
C THR A 126 9.58 10.67 -17.01
N THR A 127 10.52 10.23 -17.84
CA THR A 127 11.43 11.10 -18.62
C THR A 127 11.20 11.00 -20.13
N ALA A 128 10.07 10.45 -20.57
CA ALA A 128 9.74 10.35 -21.99
C ALA A 128 9.03 11.63 -22.47
N ALA A 129 9.40 12.13 -23.65
CA ALA A 129 8.83 13.36 -24.21
C ALA A 129 7.31 13.23 -24.45
N GLY A 130 6.56 14.25 -24.03
CA GLY A 130 5.10 14.27 -24.17
C GLY A 130 4.36 13.15 -23.43
N LYS A 131 4.97 12.52 -22.42
CA LYS A 131 4.34 11.49 -21.58
C LYS A 131 3.95 12.06 -20.21
N THR A 132 3.11 11.32 -19.51
CA THR A 132 2.57 11.73 -18.20
C THR A 132 3.23 10.95 -17.08
N GLY A 133 3.47 11.60 -15.94
CA GLY A 133 3.75 10.88 -14.70
C GLY A 133 2.59 9.96 -14.34
N GLY A 134 2.88 8.86 -13.66
CA GLY A 134 1.84 7.92 -13.22
C GLY A 134 0.90 8.57 -12.21
N ALA A 135 -0.37 8.21 -12.22
CA ALA A 135 -1.28 8.65 -11.15
C ALA A 135 -0.89 8.02 -9.81
N GLY A 136 -1.15 8.73 -8.70
CA GLY A 136 -1.08 8.17 -7.36
C GLY A 136 -2.24 7.20 -7.11
N GLY A 137 -1.98 6.17 -6.31
CA GLY A 137 -2.99 5.19 -5.91
C GLY A 137 -3.97 5.75 -4.88
N ALA A 138 -5.21 5.28 -4.88
CA ALA A 138 -6.16 5.64 -3.84
C ALA A 138 -5.75 5.06 -2.47
N GLY A 139 -6.08 5.76 -1.39
CA GLY A 139 -5.99 5.22 -0.04
C GLY A 139 -7.05 4.15 0.21
N GLY A 140 -6.74 3.19 1.08
CA GLY A 140 -7.65 2.14 1.49
C GLY A 140 -8.71 2.63 2.47
N ALA A 141 -9.87 1.97 2.51
CA ALA A 141 -10.89 2.30 3.50
C ALA A 141 -10.47 1.85 4.91
N GLY A 142 -10.81 2.64 5.93
CA GLY A 142 -10.68 2.24 7.33
C GLY A 142 -11.82 1.33 7.78
N GLY A 143 -11.61 0.66 8.91
CA GLY A 143 -12.64 -0.08 9.63
C GLY A 143 -13.70 0.81 10.29
N LEU A 144 -14.63 0.19 11.03
CA LEU A 144 -15.65 0.91 11.79
C LEU A 144 -15.02 1.99 12.69
N PHE A 145 -13.96 1.67 13.42
CA PHE A 145 -13.23 2.64 14.25
C PHE A 145 -11.90 3.10 13.64
N GLY A 146 -11.64 2.75 12.38
CA GLY A 146 -10.41 3.10 11.66
C GLY A 146 -10.58 4.32 10.77
N ALA A 147 -9.49 5.06 10.59
CA ALA A 147 -9.41 6.12 9.60
C ALA A 147 -9.21 5.56 8.19
N GLY A 148 -9.71 6.27 7.18
CA GLY A 148 -9.32 6.02 5.80
C GLY A 148 -7.84 6.32 5.58
N GLY A 149 -7.18 5.51 4.74
CA GLY A 149 -5.78 5.74 4.37
C GLY A 149 -5.62 6.96 3.46
N PRO A 150 -4.51 7.71 3.52
CA PRO A 150 -4.27 8.80 2.58
C PRO A 150 -4.05 8.27 1.15
N GLY A 151 -4.43 9.06 0.16
CA GLY A 151 -4.11 8.83 -1.24
C GLY A 151 -2.63 9.07 -1.54
N GLY A 152 -2.09 8.32 -2.50
CA GLY A 152 -0.72 8.46 -2.95
C GLY A 152 -0.53 9.70 -3.83
N PRO A 153 0.64 10.36 -3.79
CA PRO A 153 0.93 11.45 -4.72
C PRO A 153 1.09 10.97 -6.16
N GLY A 154 0.77 11.84 -7.11
CA GLY A 154 1.04 11.63 -8.53
C GLY A 154 2.53 11.73 -8.88
N GLY A 155 2.94 11.01 -9.91
CA GLY A 155 4.31 10.97 -10.42
C GLY A 155 4.67 12.18 -11.26
N THR A 156 5.96 12.47 -11.36
CA THR A 156 6.49 13.63 -12.09
C THR A 156 6.76 13.32 -13.57
N ALA A 157 6.69 14.34 -14.44
CA ALA A 157 7.14 14.27 -15.83
C ALA A 157 8.26 15.31 -16.10
N PHE A 158 9.44 14.83 -16.52
CA PHE A 158 10.68 15.61 -16.58
C PHE A 158 11.08 16.12 -17.99
N VAL A 159 10.20 16.07 -19.01
CA VAL A 159 10.55 16.45 -20.39
C VAL A 159 9.48 17.36 -21.01
N ALA A 160 9.89 18.20 -21.99
CA ALA A 160 9.02 19.14 -22.69
C ALA A 160 7.70 18.50 -23.16
N GLY A 161 6.58 19.18 -22.89
CA GLY A 161 5.22 18.69 -23.14
C GLY A 161 4.73 17.58 -22.20
N GLY A 162 5.49 17.21 -21.18
CA GLY A 162 5.10 16.21 -20.18
C GLY A 162 4.17 16.77 -19.10
N VAL A 163 3.23 15.95 -18.63
CA VAL A 163 2.22 16.34 -17.62
C VAL A 163 2.45 15.55 -16.32
N GLY A 164 2.39 16.20 -15.16
CA GLY A 164 2.41 15.51 -13.88
C GLY A 164 1.21 14.58 -13.69
N GLY A 165 1.39 13.43 -13.06
CA GLY A 165 0.31 12.50 -12.74
C GLY A 165 -0.65 13.07 -11.71
N ALA A 166 -1.92 12.69 -11.73
CA ALA A 166 -2.86 13.10 -10.69
C ALA A 166 -2.54 12.43 -9.34
N GLY A 167 -2.85 13.10 -8.24
CA GLY A 167 -2.84 12.50 -6.90
C GLY A 167 -4.01 11.53 -6.73
N GLY A 168 -3.80 10.49 -5.92
CA GLY A 168 -4.82 9.51 -5.58
C GLY A 168 -5.83 10.06 -4.57
N ALA A 169 -7.07 9.60 -4.63
CA ALA A 169 -8.06 9.94 -3.61
C ALA A 169 -7.66 9.35 -2.24
N GLY A 170 -8.08 9.99 -1.16
CA GLY A 170 -8.03 9.38 0.17
C GLY A 170 -8.93 8.13 0.23
N GLY A 171 -8.83 7.40 1.32
CA GLY A 171 -9.73 6.32 1.68
C GLY A 171 -10.90 6.85 2.50
N ALA A 172 -12.03 6.16 2.44
CA ALA A 172 -13.14 6.44 3.35
C ALA A 172 -12.84 5.87 4.75
N GLY A 173 -13.26 6.55 5.80
CA GLY A 173 -13.38 5.98 7.14
C GLY A 173 -14.70 6.42 7.74
N VAL A 174 -15.24 5.66 8.71
CA VAL A 174 -16.56 5.98 9.29
C VAL A 174 -16.52 7.29 10.06
N PHE A 175 -15.46 7.50 10.85
CA PHE A 175 -15.31 8.71 11.66
C PHE A 175 -14.29 9.69 11.08
N LEU A 176 -13.17 9.18 10.54
CA LEU A 176 -12.09 9.98 9.96
C LEU A 176 -11.76 9.51 8.55
N ALA A 177 -11.85 10.43 7.60
CA ALA A 177 -11.47 10.21 6.21
C ALA A 177 -9.95 10.30 5.99
N GLY A 178 -9.45 9.57 4.99
CA GLY A 178 -8.12 9.77 4.46
C GLY A 178 -8.02 11.04 3.62
N ALA A 179 -6.89 11.74 3.74
CA ALA A 179 -6.58 12.87 2.87
C ALA A 179 -6.28 12.40 1.44
N GLY A 180 -6.62 13.22 0.44
CA GLY A 180 -6.16 12.99 -0.93
C GLY A 180 -4.65 13.22 -1.09
N GLY A 181 -4.04 12.55 -2.06
CA GLY A 181 -2.63 12.70 -2.41
C GLY A 181 -2.35 13.95 -3.25
N ALA A 182 -1.14 14.50 -3.17
CA ALA A 182 -0.75 15.63 -4.00
C ALA A 182 -0.67 15.26 -5.49
N GLY A 183 -0.94 16.21 -6.38
CA GLY A 183 -0.66 16.05 -7.81
C GLY A 183 0.85 16.04 -8.09
N GLY A 184 1.24 15.38 -9.17
CA GLY A 184 2.62 15.32 -9.65
C GLY A 184 3.04 16.59 -10.41
N VAL A 185 4.34 16.79 -10.59
CA VAL A 185 4.89 17.99 -11.25
C VAL A 185 5.21 17.72 -12.72
N GLY A 186 4.87 18.64 -13.61
CA GLY A 186 5.43 18.73 -14.98
C GLY A 186 6.48 19.85 -15.02
N THR A 187 7.75 19.55 -15.35
CA THR A 187 8.87 20.44 -14.99
C THR A 187 9.54 21.21 -16.15
N LEU A 188 9.04 21.15 -17.40
CA LEU A 188 9.60 21.91 -18.54
C LEU A 188 8.54 22.53 -19.46
N THR A 189 8.96 23.50 -20.30
CA THR A 189 8.13 24.32 -21.21
C THR A 189 6.99 23.53 -21.85
N GLY A 190 5.75 23.96 -21.55
CA GLY A 190 4.51 23.36 -22.05
C GLY A 190 3.92 22.24 -21.19
N GLY A 191 4.55 21.85 -20.08
CA GLY A 191 4.02 20.85 -19.14
C GLY A 191 3.10 21.43 -18.06
N PHE A 192 2.03 20.69 -17.72
CA PHE A 192 1.12 21.04 -16.61
C PHE A 192 1.42 20.16 -15.38
N GLY A 193 1.18 20.69 -14.18
CA GLY A 193 1.08 19.86 -12.97
C GLY A 193 -0.16 18.95 -13.02
N GLY A 194 -0.11 17.85 -12.29
CA GLY A 194 -1.26 16.98 -12.07
C GLY A 194 -2.21 17.56 -11.02
N ALA A 195 -3.49 17.20 -11.10
CA ALA A 195 -4.46 17.57 -10.08
C ALA A 195 -4.16 16.85 -8.75
N GLY A 196 -4.45 17.50 -7.62
CA GLY A 196 -4.49 16.82 -6.33
C GLY A 196 -5.67 15.83 -6.24
N GLY A 197 -5.53 14.83 -5.37
CA GLY A 197 -6.60 13.90 -5.05
C GLY A 197 -7.58 14.49 -4.05
N ASN A 198 -8.82 14.01 -4.09
CA ASN A 198 -9.87 14.39 -3.13
C ASN A 198 -9.75 13.57 -1.85
N GLY A 199 -10.03 14.18 -0.69
CA GLY A 199 -10.39 13.42 0.52
C GLY A 199 -11.83 12.90 0.39
N VAL A 200 -12.14 11.75 0.99
CA VAL A 200 -13.47 11.13 0.89
C VAL A 200 -14.17 11.23 2.24
N LEU A 201 -15.15 12.11 2.38
CA LEU A 201 -15.88 12.28 3.64
C LEU A 201 -16.60 10.98 4.03
N GLY A 202 -16.37 10.51 5.26
CA GLY A 202 -17.12 9.39 5.83
C GLY A 202 -18.59 9.73 5.97
N ALA A 203 -19.48 8.91 5.40
CA ALA A 203 -20.90 8.97 5.70
C ALA A 203 -21.13 8.27 7.04
N GLY A 204 -21.27 9.05 8.10
CA GLY A 204 -21.75 8.60 9.42
C GLY A 204 -23.26 8.54 9.48
#